data_AF-A0A7X2PQG4-F1
#
_entry.id   AF-A0A7X2PQG4-F1
#
_cell.length_a   1.000
_cell.length_b   1.000
_cell.length_c   1.000
_cell.angle_alpha   90.00
_cell.angle_beta   90.00
_cell.angle_gamma   90.00
#
_symmetry.space_group_name_H-M   'P 1'
#
loop_
_entity.id
_entity.type
_entity.pdbx_description
1 polymer ?
#
loop_
_entity_poly.entity_id
_entity_poly.type
_entity_poly.pdbx_seq_one_letter_code
_entity_poly.pdbx_strand_id
1 'polypeptide(L)'
;MSDDPASLQRGAWRYFPVVPGRMEFAVAVRRALLADRPKVVAVELPSECEHGLLKAVDRLPQISALMYPQRPEGGLPESDEDDALTYQMLYVPVEPCDPFIEAVRTAREIGATVVFIEPSLGDRPHVAGAYPDTYAVRRIGLPAYLHAYRLQAQPRNDDIEHHAAAMAWRLQGADPFAATMVVLSLNMLHPVLDAVQIPQDETPQPLRANLVQLVNPDAECLAEICSETPYLQCRYEQWRIDPTEDILIDRQRANLDLLREAEALYTKNTGDTMSHWQRRLMAKYTRNLARIQ
;
A
#
# COMPACT_ATOMS: atom_id res chain seq x y z
N MET A 1 3.93 22.63 -25.40
CA MET A 1 4.18 21.17 -25.33
C MET A 1 2.83 20.53 -25.12
N SER A 2 2.38 19.65 -26.02
CA SER A 2 1.11 18.94 -25.86
C SER A 2 1.21 18.09 -24.60
N ASP A 3 0.43 18.43 -23.57
CA ASP A 3 0.30 17.59 -22.38
C ASP A 3 -0.36 16.29 -22.86
N ASP A 4 0.39 15.19 -22.88
CA ASP A 4 -0.18 13.88 -23.16
C ASP A 4 -1.16 13.55 -22.02
N PRO A 5 -2.48 13.42 -22.27
CA PRO A 5 -3.44 13.09 -21.22
C PRO A 5 -3.13 11.72 -20.58
N ALA A 6 -2.37 10.85 -21.26
CA ALA A 6 -1.90 9.59 -20.71
C ALA A 6 -0.65 9.73 -19.81
N SER A 7 0.07 10.86 -19.88
CA SER A 7 1.30 11.08 -19.11
C SER A 7 1.04 11.06 -17.60
N LEU A 8 1.91 10.35 -16.89
CA LEU A 8 2.01 10.38 -15.43
C LEU A 8 2.93 11.50 -14.93
N GLN A 9 3.46 12.34 -15.81
CA GLN A 9 4.23 13.51 -15.47
C GLN A 9 3.38 14.76 -15.72
N ARG A 10 3.23 15.61 -14.69
CA ARG A 10 2.57 16.92 -14.75
C ARG A 10 3.49 17.96 -14.09
N GLY A 11 4.16 18.79 -14.89
CA GLY A 11 5.14 19.74 -14.37
C GLY A 11 6.24 19.04 -13.55
N ALA A 12 6.43 19.48 -12.31
CA ALA A 12 7.40 18.90 -11.38
C ALA A 12 6.91 17.61 -10.69
N TRP A 13 5.65 17.22 -10.90
CA TRP A 13 5.04 16.07 -10.25
C TRP A 13 5.04 14.84 -11.16
N ARG A 14 5.49 13.72 -10.61
CA ARG A 14 5.44 12.39 -11.24
C ARG A 14 4.52 11.49 -10.43
N TYR A 15 3.41 11.05 -11.03
CA TYR A 15 2.47 10.13 -10.41
C TYR A 15 2.97 8.69 -10.55
N PHE A 16 2.96 7.96 -9.44
CA PHE A 16 3.34 6.56 -9.35
C PHE A 16 2.17 5.77 -8.78
N PRO A 17 1.24 5.32 -9.64
CA PRO A 17 0.08 4.57 -9.20
C PRO A 17 0.45 3.14 -8.74
N VAL A 18 -0.13 2.70 -7.63
CA VAL A 18 0.17 1.40 -7.00
C VAL A 18 -1.06 0.57 -6.68
N VAL A 19 -0.89 -0.74 -6.55
CA VAL A 19 -1.87 -1.60 -5.86
C VAL A 19 -1.46 -1.69 -4.38
N PRO A 20 -2.29 -1.22 -3.43
CA PRO A 20 -2.00 -1.29 -1.99
C PRO A 20 -1.72 -2.72 -1.52
N GLY A 21 -0.81 -2.89 -0.56
CA GLY A 21 -0.50 -4.18 0.04
C GLY A 21 0.10 -5.22 -0.90
N ARG A 22 0.78 -4.80 -1.99
CA ARG A 22 1.37 -5.72 -2.99
C ARG A 22 2.87 -5.52 -3.16
N MET A 23 3.61 -6.61 -2.93
CA MET A 23 5.07 -6.66 -3.02
C MET A 23 5.60 -6.19 -4.38
N GLU A 24 4.95 -6.54 -5.50
CA GLU A 24 5.40 -6.13 -6.83
C GLU A 24 5.45 -4.59 -6.98
N PHE A 25 4.52 -3.89 -6.33
CA PHE A 25 4.48 -2.43 -6.33
C PHE A 25 5.45 -1.84 -5.32
N ALA A 26 5.68 -2.46 -4.16
CA ALA A 26 6.74 -2.04 -3.24
C ALA A 26 8.12 -2.08 -3.91
N VAL A 27 8.44 -3.19 -4.60
CA VAL A 27 9.66 -3.32 -5.42
C VAL A 27 9.75 -2.21 -6.47
N ALA A 28 8.65 -1.95 -7.18
CA ALA A 28 8.61 -0.94 -8.25
C ALA A 28 8.80 0.48 -7.72
N VAL A 29 8.12 0.84 -6.63
CA VAL A 29 8.26 2.13 -5.92
C VAL A 29 9.70 2.32 -5.47
N ARG A 30 10.28 1.33 -4.78
CA ARG A 30 11.67 1.39 -4.31
C ARG A 30 12.64 1.66 -5.45
N ARG A 31 12.54 0.88 -6.53
CA ARG A 31 13.39 1.04 -7.71
C ARG A 31 13.24 2.43 -8.34
N ALA A 32 12.01 2.92 -8.46
CA ALA A 32 11.74 4.24 -9.02
C ALA A 32 12.30 5.38 -8.15
N LEU A 33 12.08 5.34 -6.83
CA LEU A 33 12.57 6.36 -5.91
C LEU A 33 14.10 6.38 -5.82
N LEU A 34 14.76 5.22 -5.82
CA LEU A 34 16.22 5.15 -5.81
C LEU A 34 16.85 5.66 -7.12
N ALA A 35 16.18 5.46 -8.25
CA ALA A 35 16.63 5.94 -9.55
C ALA A 35 16.38 7.45 -9.72
N ASP A 36 15.19 7.93 -9.39
CA ASP A 36 14.78 9.32 -9.64
C ASP A 36 15.28 10.29 -8.57
N ARG A 37 15.41 9.81 -7.32
CA ARG A 37 15.76 10.60 -6.13
C ARG A 37 15.02 11.95 -6.03
N PRO A 38 13.67 11.95 -6.01
CA PRO A 38 12.90 13.18 -5.92
C PRO A 38 13.18 13.92 -4.60
N LYS A 39 12.91 15.23 -4.57
CA LYS A 39 13.04 16.03 -3.33
C LYS A 39 11.87 15.78 -2.37
N VAL A 40 10.70 15.45 -2.93
CA VAL A 40 9.48 15.21 -2.18
C VAL A 40 8.85 13.88 -2.61
N VAL A 41 8.35 13.13 -1.65
CA VAL A 41 7.54 11.93 -1.89
C VAL A 41 6.19 12.14 -1.21
N ALA A 42 5.16 12.36 -2.02
CA ALA A 42 3.78 12.45 -1.53
C ALA A 42 3.18 11.04 -1.48
N VAL A 43 2.50 10.68 -0.39
CA VAL A 43 1.91 9.35 -0.16
C VAL A 43 0.44 9.44 0.20
N GLU A 44 -0.39 8.60 -0.40
CA GLU A 44 -1.81 8.39 -0.04
C GLU A 44 -1.90 7.68 1.33
N LEU A 45 -1.55 8.42 2.38
CA LEU A 45 -1.73 8.07 3.78
C LEU A 45 -2.16 9.33 4.55
N PRO A 46 -2.94 9.21 5.64
CA PRO A 46 -3.46 10.36 6.36
C PRO A 46 -2.37 11.03 7.21
N SER A 47 -2.39 12.36 7.28
CA SER A 47 -1.38 13.15 8.01
C SER A 47 -1.33 12.85 9.51
N GLU A 48 -2.45 12.44 10.09
CA GLU A 48 -2.60 12.07 11.50
C GLU A 48 -1.79 10.81 11.84
N CYS A 49 -1.55 9.95 10.84
CA CYS A 49 -0.74 8.76 10.99
C CYS A 49 0.76 9.07 11.00
N GLU A 50 1.21 10.26 10.59
CA GLU A 50 2.63 10.57 10.36
C GLU A 50 3.54 10.15 11.53
N HIS A 51 3.25 10.63 12.74
CA HIS A 51 4.10 10.35 13.90
C HIS A 51 4.15 8.86 14.27
N GLY A 52 3.00 8.19 14.25
CA GLY A 52 2.91 6.75 14.52
C GLY A 52 3.60 5.94 13.42
N LEU A 53 3.41 6.34 12.17
CA LEU A 53 3.93 5.67 10.99
C LEU A 53 5.45 5.76 10.92
N LEU A 54 6.03 6.95 11.14
CA LEU A 54 7.48 7.12 11.10
C LEU A 54 8.17 6.23 12.14
N LYS A 55 7.61 6.14 13.36
CA LYS A 55 8.08 5.21 14.40
C LYS A 55 7.92 3.74 14.02
N ALA A 56 6.82 3.38 13.36
CA ALA A 56 6.59 2.03 12.90
C ALA A 56 7.57 1.63 11.78
N VAL A 57 7.81 2.52 10.83
CA VAL A 57 8.79 2.36 9.74
C VAL A 57 10.20 2.16 10.28
N ASP A 58 10.59 2.89 11.33
CA ASP A 58 11.89 2.73 12.01
C ASP A 58 12.10 1.34 12.62
N ARG A 59 11.01 0.62 12.90
CA ARG A 59 11.04 -0.70 13.54
C ARG A 59 10.98 -1.86 12.56
N LEU A 60 10.75 -1.60 11.28
CA LEU A 60 10.78 -2.64 10.26
C LEU A 60 12.11 -3.39 10.29
N PRO A 61 12.09 -4.74 10.25
CA PRO A 61 11.00 -5.59 9.78
C PRO A 61 9.97 -6.04 10.84
N GLN A 62 10.01 -5.51 12.07
CA GLN A 62 9.00 -5.81 13.08
C GLN A 62 7.66 -5.15 12.71
N ILE A 63 6.69 -5.96 12.26
CA ILE A 63 5.36 -5.49 11.87
C ILE A 63 4.68 -4.80 13.05
N SER A 64 4.09 -3.65 12.76
CA SER A 64 3.27 -2.86 13.70
C SER A 64 1.93 -2.57 13.05
N ALA A 65 0.95 -2.07 13.81
CA ALA A 65 -0.30 -1.56 13.24
C ALA A 65 -0.63 -0.19 13.83
N LEU A 66 -1.19 0.68 13.00
CA LEU A 66 -1.81 1.93 13.45
C LEU A 66 -3.29 1.67 13.70
N MET A 67 -3.81 2.05 14.87
CA MET A 67 -5.22 1.92 15.23
C MET A 67 -5.82 3.28 15.48
N TYR A 68 -7.02 3.53 14.95
CA TYR A 68 -7.74 4.78 15.17
C TYR A 68 -9.26 4.53 15.07
N PRO A 69 -10.08 5.35 15.77
CA PRO A 69 -11.53 5.19 15.74
C PRO A 69 -12.07 5.57 14.35
N GLN A 70 -12.99 4.76 13.83
CA GLN A 70 -13.83 5.17 12.72
C GLN A 70 -14.74 6.31 13.19
N ARG A 71 -14.76 7.41 12.45
CA ARG A 71 -15.61 8.56 12.76
C ARG A 71 -17.09 8.18 12.53
N PRO A 72 -17.98 8.33 13.53
CA PRO A 72 -19.42 8.20 13.30
C PRO A 72 -19.94 9.38 12.47
N GLU A 73 -21.07 9.19 11.75
CA GLU A 73 -21.77 10.26 11.02
C GLU A 73 -22.11 11.48 11.90
N GLY A 74 -22.18 11.32 13.23
CA GLY A 74 -22.46 12.39 14.21
C GLY A 74 -21.21 13.08 14.81
N GLY A 75 -20.00 12.73 14.38
CA GLY A 75 -18.75 13.21 14.99
C GLY A 75 -18.28 12.36 16.19
N LEU A 76 -17.09 12.68 16.71
CA LEU A 76 -16.58 12.08 17.95
C LEU A 76 -17.18 12.84 19.15
N PRO A 77 -17.54 12.17 20.27
CA PRO A 77 -17.98 12.86 21.48
C PRO A 77 -16.88 13.75 22.04
N GLU A 78 -17.29 14.82 22.71
CA GLU A 78 -16.37 15.78 23.33
C GLU A 78 -15.73 15.28 24.64
N SER A 79 -16.14 14.12 25.17
CA SER A 79 -15.71 13.61 26.48
C SER A 79 -14.83 12.36 26.39
N ASP A 80 -13.65 12.42 27.01
CA ASP A 80 -12.62 11.37 26.99
C ASP A 80 -12.89 10.19 27.97
N GLU A 81 -13.90 10.26 28.85
CA GLU A 81 -13.89 9.42 30.07
C GLU A 81 -14.86 8.22 30.13
N ASP A 82 -15.96 8.14 29.35
CA ASP A 82 -16.94 7.04 29.55
C ASP A 82 -17.52 6.35 28.28
N ASP A 83 -17.23 6.83 27.05
CA ASP A 83 -17.80 6.28 25.81
C ASP A 83 -16.81 5.50 24.93
N ALA A 84 -15.60 5.20 25.44
CA ALA A 84 -14.53 4.52 24.70
C ALA A 84 -14.86 3.05 24.26
N LEU A 85 -16.05 2.53 24.61
CA LEU A 85 -16.47 1.15 24.36
C LEU A 85 -17.34 0.93 23.11
N THR A 86 -17.62 1.96 22.30
CA THR A 86 -18.56 1.82 21.16
C THR A 86 -18.06 2.36 19.81
N TYR A 87 -16.74 2.44 19.58
CA TYR A 87 -16.21 2.81 18.26
C TYR A 87 -15.64 1.59 17.54
N GLN A 88 -16.02 1.43 16.28
CA GLN A 88 -15.33 0.51 15.39
C GLN A 88 -13.91 1.05 15.16
N MET A 89 -12.90 0.29 15.58
CA MET A 89 -11.51 0.66 15.38
C MET A 89 -11.06 0.19 13.99
N LEU A 90 -10.47 1.09 13.23
CA LEU A 90 -9.77 0.76 12.01
C LEU A 90 -8.31 0.50 12.34
N TYR A 91 -7.72 -0.49 11.68
CA TYR A 91 -6.31 -0.77 11.79
C TYR A 91 -5.64 -0.76 10.42
N VAL A 92 -4.46 -0.16 10.35
CA VAL A 92 -3.61 -0.11 9.15
C VAL A 92 -2.29 -0.81 9.50
N PRO A 93 -2.04 -2.01 8.96
CA PRO A 93 -0.77 -2.70 9.12
C PRO A 93 0.38 -1.87 8.53
N VAL A 94 1.48 -1.76 9.27
CA VAL A 94 2.74 -1.22 8.78
C VAL A 94 3.64 -2.40 8.46
N GLU A 95 3.63 -2.80 7.19
CA GLU A 95 4.22 -4.04 6.72
C GLU A 95 5.21 -3.79 5.55
N PRO A 96 6.34 -4.53 5.48
CA PRO A 96 7.37 -4.35 4.45
C PRO A 96 6.90 -4.29 2.99
N CYS A 97 5.95 -5.14 2.62
CA CYS A 97 5.54 -5.32 1.23
C CYS A 97 4.47 -4.32 0.76
N ASP A 98 4.05 -3.38 1.60
CA ASP A 98 3.11 -2.33 1.20
C ASP A 98 3.85 -1.19 0.46
N PRO A 99 3.40 -0.79 -0.75
CA PRO A 99 4.08 0.24 -1.53
C PRO A 99 4.08 1.64 -0.90
N PHE A 100 3.08 1.99 -0.08
CA PHE A 100 3.07 3.28 0.62
C PHE A 100 4.08 3.28 1.76
N ILE A 101 4.12 2.19 2.54
CA ILE A 101 5.14 1.99 3.59
C ILE A 101 6.54 2.02 2.99
N GLU A 102 6.74 1.32 1.86
CA GLU A 102 8.00 1.31 1.13
C GLU A 102 8.37 2.69 0.58
N ALA A 103 7.40 3.47 0.09
CA ALA A 103 7.63 4.84 -0.36
C ALA A 103 8.17 5.71 0.76
N VAL A 104 7.55 5.66 1.95
CA VAL A 104 8.00 6.41 3.13
C VAL A 104 9.39 5.96 3.56
N ARG A 105 9.65 4.64 3.61
CA ARG A 105 10.95 4.09 4.01
C ARG A 105 12.06 4.49 3.04
N THR A 106 11.83 4.36 1.74
CA THR A 106 12.81 4.75 0.73
C THR A 106 12.99 6.27 0.65
N ALA A 107 11.94 7.07 0.81
CA ALA A 107 12.04 8.53 0.88
C ALA A 107 13.02 8.97 1.96
N ARG A 108 12.94 8.36 3.14
CA ARG A 108 13.88 8.61 4.24
C ARG A 108 15.32 8.19 3.92
N GLU A 109 15.50 7.05 3.25
CA GLU A 109 16.83 6.60 2.81
C GLU A 109 17.49 7.56 1.82
N ILE A 110 16.71 8.17 0.92
CA ILE A 110 17.24 9.11 -0.08
C ILE A 110 17.32 10.56 0.43
N GLY A 111 16.75 10.85 1.61
CA GLY A 111 16.68 12.19 2.20
C GLY A 111 15.57 13.08 1.63
N ALA A 112 14.51 12.50 1.06
CA ALA A 112 13.36 13.21 0.54
C ALA A 112 12.37 13.57 1.65
N THR A 113 11.69 14.72 1.50
CA THR A 113 10.58 15.11 2.38
C THR A 113 9.36 14.26 2.07
N VAL A 114 8.73 13.68 3.08
CA VAL A 114 7.48 12.93 2.94
C VAL A 114 6.30 13.88 3.15
N VAL A 115 5.31 13.84 2.26
CA VAL A 115 4.06 14.60 2.37
C VAL A 115 2.88 13.63 2.39
N PHE A 116 2.06 13.71 3.43
CA PHE A 116 0.85 12.90 3.58
C PHE A 116 -0.31 13.63 2.91
N ILE A 117 -0.92 13.00 1.90
CA ILE A 117 -1.94 13.67 1.08
C ILE A 117 -3.36 13.14 1.31
N GLU A 118 -3.54 11.98 1.94
CA GLU A 118 -4.88 11.45 2.21
C GLU A 118 -5.59 12.34 3.24
N PRO A 119 -6.89 12.64 3.06
CA PRO A 119 -7.68 13.36 4.05
C PRO A 119 -7.86 12.58 5.36
N SER A 120 -8.39 13.29 6.37
CA SER A 120 -8.54 12.81 7.75
C SER A 120 -9.20 11.42 7.86
N LEU A 121 -8.75 10.68 8.87
CA LEU A 121 -9.14 9.31 9.24
C LEU A 121 -10.66 9.16 9.54
N GLY A 122 -11.50 9.08 8.52
CA GLY A 122 -12.95 8.90 8.74
C GLY A 122 -13.75 8.69 7.47
N ASP A 123 -13.33 9.31 6.37
CA ASP A 123 -14.11 9.39 5.13
C ASP A 123 -13.41 8.70 3.96
N ARG A 124 -12.79 7.53 4.18
CA ARG A 124 -12.18 6.79 3.07
C ARG A 124 -13.30 6.13 2.24
N PRO A 125 -13.45 6.47 0.95
CA PRO A 125 -14.47 5.86 0.13
C PRO A 125 -14.22 4.36 0.02
N HIS A 126 -15.28 3.57 0.06
CA HIS A 126 -15.21 2.14 -0.24
C HIS A 126 -14.98 1.96 -1.75
N VAL A 127 -13.71 1.94 -2.18
CA VAL A 127 -13.38 1.72 -3.58
C VAL A 127 -13.20 0.23 -3.85
N ALA A 128 -13.82 -0.25 -4.94
CA ALA A 128 -13.69 -1.65 -5.33
C ALA A 128 -12.21 -2.01 -5.62
N GLY A 129 -11.68 -3.01 -4.93
CA GLY A 129 -10.30 -3.48 -5.05
C GLY A 129 -10.03 -4.40 -6.26
N ALA A 130 -10.73 -4.20 -7.38
CA ALA A 130 -10.59 -5.04 -8.56
C ALA A 130 -9.34 -4.65 -9.36
N TYR A 131 -8.23 -5.33 -9.10
CA TYR A 131 -6.96 -5.14 -9.81
C TYR A 131 -6.61 -6.37 -10.65
N PRO A 132 -6.00 -6.21 -11.84
CA PRO A 132 -5.36 -7.31 -12.54
C PRO A 132 -4.30 -7.98 -11.65
N ASP A 133 -4.02 -9.26 -11.88
CA ASP A 133 -2.98 -10.00 -11.14
C ASP A 133 -1.65 -9.24 -11.12
N THR A 134 -1.21 -8.81 -9.93
CA THR A 134 -0.02 -7.97 -9.77
C THR A 134 1.26 -8.70 -10.15
N TYR A 135 1.28 -10.03 -10.16
CA TYR A 135 2.41 -10.80 -10.66
C TYR A 135 2.72 -10.48 -12.14
N ALA A 136 1.72 -10.02 -12.91
CA ALA A 136 1.92 -9.60 -14.29
C ALA A 136 2.96 -8.48 -14.42
N VAL A 137 3.11 -7.60 -13.41
CA VAL A 137 4.13 -6.53 -13.41
C VAL A 137 5.54 -7.09 -13.65
N ARG A 138 5.87 -8.26 -13.08
CA ARG A 138 7.16 -8.94 -13.28
C ARG A 138 7.35 -9.45 -14.71
N ARG A 139 6.25 -9.78 -15.41
CA ARG A 139 6.28 -10.42 -16.75
C ARG A 139 6.19 -9.43 -17.90
N ILE A 140 5.35 -8.41 -17.76
CA ILE A 140 5.07 -7.43 -18.83
C ILE A 140 5.60 -6.03 -18.50
N GLY A 141 6.09 -5.81 -17.28
CA GLY A 141 6.54 -4.51 -16.80
C GLY A 141 5.39 -3.61 -16.33
N LEU A 142 5.74 -2.63 -15.50
CA LEU A 142 4.78 -1.67 -14.95
C LEU A 142 4.03 -0.87 -16.03
N PRO A 143 4.68 -0.32 -17.09
CA PRO A 143 3.96 0.47 -18.10
C PRO A 143 2.82 -0.31 -18.79
N ALA A 144 3.07 -1.58 -19.15
CA ALA A 144 2.05 -2.41 -19.79
C ALA A 144 0.92 -2.79 -18.82
N TYR A 145 1.25 -3.04 -17.54
CA TYR A 145 0.24 -3.26 -16.49
C TYR A 145 -0.67 -2.04 -16.31
N LEU A 146 -0.09 -0.85 -16.19
CA LEU A 146 -0.83 0.40 -16.03
C LEU A 146 -1.72 0.68 -17.24
N HIS A 147 -1.20 0.47 -18.44
CA HIS A 147 -2.00 0.58 -19.66
C HIS A 147 -3.20 -0.38 -19.63
N ALA A 148 -2.98 -1.65 -19.27
CA ALA A 148 -4.04 -2.65 -19.20
C ALA A 148 -5.13 -2.29 -18.17
N TYR A 149 -4.73 -1.81 -16.99
CA TYR A 149 -5.68 -1.35 -15.97
C TYR A 149 -6.54 -0.18 -16.47
N ARG A 150 -5.91 0.81 -17.13
CA ARG A 150 -6.61 2.01 -17.63
C ARG A 150 -7.59 1.74 -18.78
N LEU A 151 -7.52 0.58 -19.44
CA LEU A 151 -8.52 0.17 -20.43
C LEU A 151 -9.88 -0.13 -19.77
N GLN A 152 -9.91 -0.38 -18.46
CA GLN A 152 -11.12 -0.64 -17.70
C GLN A 152 -11.37 0.53 -16.74
N ALA A 153 -12.23 1.46 -17.17
CA ALA A 153 -12.63 2.57 -16.31
C ALA A 153 -13.32 2.04 -15.05
N GLN A 154 -12.78 2.39 -13.88
CA GLN A 154 -13.44 2.10 -12.62
C GLN A 154 -14.64 3.06 -12.44
N PRO A 155 -15.77 2.59 -11.89
CA PRO A 155 -16.87 3.46 -11.57
C PRO A 155 -16.43 4.50 -10.53
N ARG A 156 -16.87 5.75 -10.72
CA ARG A 156 -16.65 6.84 -9.77
C ARG A 156 -17.97 7.21 -9.11
N ASN A 157 -17.89 7.63 -7.86
CA ASN A 157 -19.01 8.19 -7.11
C ASN A 157 -18.56 9.51 -6.47
N ASP A 158 -19.53 10.23 -5.90
CA ASP A 158 -19.27 11.53 -5.27
C ASP A 158 -18.24 11.41 -4.14
N ASP A 159 -18.23 10.33 -3.37
CA ASP A 159 -17.25 10.11 -2.29
C ASP A 159 -15.81 10.03 -2.82
N ILE A 160 -15.58 9.34 -3.94
CA ILE A 160 -14.28 9.25 -4.60
C ILE A 160 -13.84 10.62 -5.10
N GLU A 161 -14.74 11.39 -5.71
CA GLU A 161 -14.41 12.72 -6.24
C GLU A 161 -14.12 13.71 -5.10
N HIS A 162 -14.88 13.70 -4.01
CA HIS A 162 -14.59 14.52 -2.82
C HIS A 162 -13.26 14.12 -2.17
N HIS A 163 -12.98 12.82 -2.04
CA HIS A 163 -11.72 12.33 -1.50
C HIS A 163 -10.52 12.72 -2.39
N ALA A 164 -10.69 12.68 -3.71
CA ALA A 164 -9.69 13.12 -4.67
C ALA A 164 -9.45 14.63 -4.63
N ALA A 165 -10.50 15.44 -4.53
CA ALA A 165 -10.43 16.88 -4.33
C ALA A 165 -9.62 17.24 -3.08
N ALA A 166 -9.85 16.52 -1.98
CA ALA A 166 -9.12 16.70 -0.74
C ALA A 166 -7.62 16.37 -0.88
N MET A 167 -7.27 15.27 -1.54
CA MET A 167 -5.87 14.94 -1.85
C MET A 167 -5.22 15.97 -2.78
N ALA A 168 -5.96 16.44 -3.78
CA ALA A 168 -5.50 17.45 -4.72
C ALA A 168 -5.23 18.80 -4.03
N TRP A 169 -6.07 19.23 -3.08
CA TRP A 169 -5.83 20.41 -2.25
C TRP A 169 -4.50 20.31 -1.49
N ARG A 170 -4.25 19.16 -0.83
CA ARG A 170 -2.98 18.90 -0.12
C ARG A 170 -1.77 18.96 -1.05
N LEU A 171 -1.88 18.39 -2.26
CA LEU A 171 -0.84 18.46 -3.29
C LEU A 171 -0.61 19.89 -3.78
N GLN A 172 -1.66 20.68 -4.00
CA GLN A 172 -1.57 22.08 -4.41
C GLN A 172 -0.91 22.98 -3.35
N GLY A 173 -0.99 22.60 -2.07
CA GLY A 173 -0.25 23.25 -0.99
C GLY A 173 1.23 22.88 -0.89
N ALA A 174 1.70 21.85 -1.61
CA ALA A 174 3.12 21.48 -1.65
C ALA A 174 3.91 22.40 -2.59
N ASP A 175 5.25 22.40 -2.48
CA ASP A 175 6.12 23.19 -3.36
C ASP A 175 5.92 22.76 -4.84
N PRO A 176 5.38 23.63 -5.71
CA PRO A 176 5.08 23.29 -7.10
C PRO A 176 6.34 23.14 -7.98
N PHE A 177 7.50 23.60 -7.50
CA PHE A 177 8.77 23.52 -8.22
C PHE A 177 9.66 22.38 -7.72
N ALA A 178 9.33 21.78 -6.58
CA ALA A 178 10.03 20.60 -6.09
C ALA A 178 9.69 19.40 -6.97
N ALA A 179 10.73 18.66 -7.38
CA ALA A 179 10.54 17.37 -8.02
C ALA A 179 9.87 16.42 -7.02
N THR A 180 8.61 16.09 -7.28
CA THR A 180 7.74 15.34 -6.36
C THR A 180 7.32 14.04 -7.02
N MET A 181 7.54 12.91 -6.35
CA MET A 181 6.91 11.65 -6.71
C MET A 181 5.66 11.45 -5.87
N VAL A 182 4.50 11.31 -6.52
CA VAL A 182 3.20 11.12 -5.87
C VAL A 182 2.85 9.64 -5.94
N VAL A 183 2.94 8.93 -4.81
CA VAL A 183 2.58 7.50 -4.68
C VAL A 183 1.14 7.42 -4.19
N LEU A 184 0.25 6.94 -5.06
CA LEU A 184 -1.19 6.86 -4.84
C LEU A 184 -1.74 5.54 -5.39
N SER A 185 -2.88 5.10 -4.91
CA SER A 185 -3.55 3.91 -5.40
C SER A 185 -4.00 4.09 -6.86
N LEU A 186 -4.03 2.99 -7.62
CA LEU A 186 -4.53 2.97 -8.99
C LEU A 186 -5.96 3.49 -9.13
N ASN A 187 -6.78 3.19 -8.13
CA ASN A 187 -8.17 3.62 -8.05
C ASN A 187 -8.30 5.14 -7.92
N MET A 188 -7.36 5.80 -7.22
CA MET A 188 -7.38 7.25 -7.02
C MET A 188 -6.62 8.02 -8.10
N LEU A 189 -5.85 7.35 -8.96
CA LEU A 189 -5.04 7.99 -9.99
C LEU A 189 -5.82 8.99 -10.84
N HIS A 190 -6.90 8.53 -11.47
CA HIS A 190 -7.66 9.34 -12.40
C HIS A 190 -8.45 10.47 -11.71
N PRO A 191 -9.21 10.20 -10.64
CA PRO A 191 -9.85 11.26 -9.86
C PRO A 191 -8.88 12.36 -9.41
N VAL A 192 -7.69 11.99 -8.90
CA VAL A 192 -6.69 12.97 -8.46
C VAL A 192 -6.14 13.78 -9.64
N LEU A 193 -5.84 13.13 -10.78
CA LEU A 193 -5.36 13.82 -11.97
C LEU A 193 -6.38 14.83 -12.53
N ASP A 194 -7.67 14.57 -12.37
CA ASP A 194 -8.72 15.49 -12.77
C ASP A 194 -8.86 16.63 -11.75
N ALA A 195 -8.87 16.31 -10.45
CA ALA A 195 -9.02 17.29 -9.38
C ALA A 195 -7.87 18.32 -9.33
N VAL A 196 -6.61 17.92 -9.56
CA VAL A 196 -5.48 18.86 -9.50
C VAL A 196 -5.52 19.95 -10.59
N GLN A 197 -6.34 19.80 -11.64
CA GLN A 197 -6.42 20.76 -12.75
C GLN A 197 -7.09 22.08 -12.37
N ILE A 198 -7.87 22.10 -11.28
CA ILE A 198 -8.54 23.29 -10.76
C ILE A 198 -8.14 23.51 -9.30
N PRO A 199 -8.08 24.76 -8.81
CA PRO A 199 -7.92 25.03 -7.39
C PRO A 199 -9.01 24.31 -6.58
N GLN A 200 -8.61 23.59 -5.55
CA GLN A 200 -9.51 22.88 -4.65
C GLN A 200 -9.77 23.70 -3.38
N ASP A 201 -10.90 23.44 -2.74
CA ASP A 201 -11.26 24.06 -1.47
C ASP A 201 -10.54 23.39 -0.30
N GLU A 202 -10.37 24.15 0.79
CA GLU A 202 -9.77 23.63 2.03
C GLU A 202 -10.60 22.49 2.63
N THR A 203 -9.92 21.43 3.04
CA THR A 203 -10.54 20.25 3.62
C THR A 203 -10.83 20.43 5.12
N PRO A 204 -11.84 19.74 5.69
CA PRO A 204 -12.11 19.75 7.13
C PRO A 204 -10.85 19.45 7.97
N GLN A 205 -10.80 20.02 9.18
CA GLN A 205 -9.64 19.90 10.06
C GLN A 205 -9.30 18.43 10.34
N PRO A 206 -7.99 18.11 10.42
CA PRO A 206 -7.53 16.77 10.72
C PRO A 206 -8.03 16.31 12.10
N LEU A 207 -8.21 15.00 12.24
CA LEU A 207 -8.39 14.40 13.56
C LEU A 207 -7.19 14.73 14.45
N ARG A 208 -7.43 14.82 15.76
CA ARG A 208 -6.31 15.04 16.69
C ARG A 208 -5.39 13.82 16.63
N ALA A 209 -4.09 14.06 16.36
CA ALA A 209 -3.09 13.00 16.22
C ALA A 209 -2.95 12.08 17.46
N ASN A 210 -3.43 12.51 18.63
CA ASN A 210 -3.44 11.68 19.85
C ASN A 210 -4.45 10.52 19.80
N LEU A 211 -5.35 10.47 18.80
CA LEU A 211 -6.28 9.36 18.60
C LEU A 211 -5.68 8.19 17.83
N VAL A 212 -4.50 8.37 17.22
CA VAL A 212 -3.80 7.29 16.52
C VAL A 212 -2.89 6.54 17.49
N GLN A 213 -3.17 5.26 17.68
CA GLN A 213 -2.40 4.37 18.54
C GLN A 213 -1.47 3.50 17.69
N LEU A 214 -0.19 3.47 18.04
CA LEU A 214 0.76 2.51 17.47
C LEU A 214 0.78 1.27 18.34
N VAL A 215 0.41 0.12 17.77
CA VAL A 215 0.35 -1.17 18.47
C VAL A 215 1.28 -2.21 17.85
N ASN A 216 1.62 -3.21 18.65
CA ASN A 216 2.39 -4.37 18.25
C ASN A 216 1.46 -5.58 18.19
N PRO A 217 1.13 -6.08 16.98
CA PRO A 217 0.35 -7.30 16.87
C PRO A 217 1.16 -8.49 17.39
N ASP A 218 0.46 -9.47 17.96
CA ASP A 218 1.06 -10.76 18.28
C ASP A 218 1.48 -11.46 16.97
N ALA A 219 2.55 -12.27 17.02
CA ALA A 219 3.04 -13.00 15.87
C ALA A 219 1.98 -13.95 15.28
N GLU A 220 1.09 -14.50 16.12
CA GLU A 220 0.01 -15.39 15.68
C GLU A 220 -1.05 -14.64 14.86
N CYS A 221 -1.22 -13.33 15.05
CA CYS A 221 -2.19 -12.52 14.32
C CYS A 221 -1.69 -12.09 12.92
N LEU A 222 -0.39 -12.21 12.64
CA LEU A 222 0.20 -11.67 11.40
C LEU A 222 -0.42 -12.28 10.14
N ALA A 223 -0.80 -13.55 10.17
CA ALA A 223 -1.45 -14.21 9.04
C ALA A 223 -2.84 -13.66 8.72
N GLU A 224 -3.51 -13.02 9.69
CA GLU A 224 -4.86 -12.47 9.54
C GLU A 224 -4.85 -11.00 9.14
N ILE A 225 -3.87 -10.23 9.63
CA ILE A 225 -3.84 -8.77 9.45
C ILE A 225 -2.99 -8.31 8.26
N CYS A 226 -1.99 -9.09 7.85
CA CYS A 226 -1.06 -8.69 6.78
C CYS A 226 -1.68 -8.90 5.40
N SER A 227 -1.41 -7.98 4.46
CA SER A 227 -1.88 -8.12 3.07
C SER A 227 -1.09 -9.18 2.32
N GLU A 228 0.20 -9.33 2.67
CA GLU A 228 1.09 -10.34 2.12
C GLU A 228 1.56 -11.31 3.20
N THR A 229 1.86 -12.54 2.78
CA THR A 229 2.29 -13.59 3.71
C THR A 229 3.58 -13.18 4.42
N PRO A 230 3.72 -13.39 5.74
CA PRO A 230 4.95 -13.05 6.47
C PRO A 230 6.22 -13.65 5.84
N TYR A 231 6.11 -14.82 5.21
CA TYR A 231 7.21 -15.44 4.47
C TYR A 231 7.66 -14.61 3.26
N LEU A 232 6.71 -14.07 2.47
CA LEU A 232 7.04 -13.19 1.35
C LEU A 232 7.65 -11.87 1.84
N GLN A 233 7.14 -11.33 2.96
CA GLN A 233 7.68 -10.11 3.57
C GLN A 233 9.13 -10.30 4.05
N CYS A 234 9.43 -11.45 4.65
CA CYS A 234 10.80 -11.82 5.03
C CYS A 234 11.74 -11.86 3.82
N ARG A 235 11.34 -12.51 2.72
CA ARG A 235 12.14 -12.55 1.48
C ARG A 235 12.33 -11.16 0.88
N TYR A 236 11.30 -10.31 0.94
CA TYR A 236 11.41 -8.93 0.48
C TYR A 236 12.45 -8.13 1.30
N GLU A 237 12.48 -8.29 2.62
CA GLU A 237 13.51 -7.66 3.47
C GLU A 237 14.93 -8.17 3.16
N GLN A 238 15.08 -9.46 2.89
CA GLN A 238 16.36 -10.01 2.42
C GLN A 238 16.80 -9.39 1.08
N TRP A 239 15.87 -9.27 0.13
CA TRP A 239 16.12 -8.59 -1.14
C TRP A 239 16.43 -7.09 -0.95
N ARG A 240 15.85 -6.43 0.06
CA ARG A 240 16.17 -5.03 0.35
C ARG A 240 17.64 -4.86 0.74
N ILE A 241 18.19 -5.82 1.48
CA ILE A 241 19.59 -5.85 1.92
C ILE A 241 20.50 -6.17 0.72
N ASP A 242 20.15 -7.17 -0.09
CA ASP A 242 20.86 -7.51 -1.33
C ASP A 242 19.91 -7.50 -2.55
N PRO A 243 19.80 -6.36 -3.24
CA PRO A 243 18.90 -6.22 -4.39
C PRO A 243 19.31 -7.01 -5.62
N THR A 244 20.47 -7.68 -5.60
CA THR A 244 20.92 -8.52 -6.73
C THR A 244 20.19 -9.86 -6.78
N GLU A 245 19.62 -10.31 -5.67
CA GLU A 245 18.87 -11.55 -5.55
C GLU A 245 17.40 -11.42 -5.98
N ASP A 246 17.17 -11.11 -7.26
CA ASP A 246 15.83 -10.93 -7.85
C ASP A 246 14.92 -12.19 -7.78
N ILE A 247 15.49 -13.31 -7.34
CA ILE A 247 14.80 -14.55 -7.00
C ILE A 247 13.94 -14.42 -5.73
N LEU A 248 14.36 -13.61 -4.77
CA LEU A 248 13.68 -13.42 -3.50
C LEU A 248 12.30 -12.76 -3.67
N ILE A 249 12.18 -11.86 -4.65
CA ILE A 249 10.97 -11.12 -5.03
C ILE A 249 10.18 -11.78 -6.18
N ASP A 250 10.30 -13.10 -6.36
CA ASP A 250 9.44 -13.86 -7.26
C ASP A 250 8.35 -14.58 -6.47
N ARG A 251 7.14 -13.99 -6.41
CA ARG A 251 5.99 -14.51 -5.65
C ARG A 251 5.72 -15.99 -5.91
N GLN A 252 5.73 -16.42 -7.17
CA GLN A 252 5.43 -17.81 -7.51
C GLN A 252 6.49 -18.77 -6.97
N ARG A 253 7.76 -18.37 -7.02
CA ARG A 253 8.85 -19.16 -6.45
C ARG A 253 8.83 -19.13 -4.93
N ALA A 254 8.54 -17.97 -4.31
CA ALA A 254 8.35 -17.85 -2.87
C ALA A 254 7.26 -18.80 -2.36
N ASN A 255 6.12 -18.86 -3.03
CA ASN A 255 5.05 -19.79 -2.67
C ASN A 255 5.48 -21.26 -2.82
N LEU A 256 6.23 -21.59 -3.89
CA LEU A 256 6.73 -22.96 -4.08
C LEU A 256 7.77 -23.35 -3.02
N ASP A 257 8.66 -22.44 -2.66
CA ASP A 257 9.70 -22.67 -1.65
C ASP A 257 9.06 -22.85 -0.27
N LEU A 258 8.07 -22.01 0.09
CA LEU A 258 7.29 -22.18 1.32
C LEU A 258 6.62 -23.55 1.40
N LEU A 259 6.02 -24.02 0.30
CA LEU A 259 5.40 -25.35 0.25
C LEU A 259 6.43 -26.48 0.44
N ARG A 260 7.64 -26.33 -0.11
CA ARG A 260 8.72 -27.31 0.07
C ARG A 260 9.25 -27.33 1.49
N GLU A 261 9.41 -26.16 2.11
CA GLU A 261 9.82 -26.04 3.51
C GLU A 261 8.76 -26.64 4.45
N ALA A 262 7.48 -26.35 4.21
CA ALA A 262 6.36 -26.93 4.95
C ALA A 262 6.32 -28.45 4.80
N GLU A 263 6.58 -28.99 3.61
CA GLU A 263 6.67 -30.42 3.37
C GLU A 263 7.83 -31.06 4.15
N ALA A 264 9.02 -30.46 4.11
CA ALA A 264 10.18 -30.95 4.86
C ALA A 264 9.90 -30.94 6.38
N LEU A 265 9.25 -29.91 6.88
CA LEU A 265 8.84 -29.79 8.28
C LEU A 265 7.78 -30.84 8.65
N TYR A 266 6.80 -31.07 7.78
CA TYR A 266 5.80 -32.13 7.96
C TYR A 266 6.47 -33.49 8.11
N THR A 267 7.36 -33.86 7.19
CA THR A 267 8.10 -35.14 7.27
C THR A 267 8.95 -35.24 8.53
N LYS A 268 9.60 -34.15 8.95
CA LYS A 268 10.37 -34.12 10.20
C LYS A 268 9.50 -34.35 11.43
N ASN A 269 8.29 -33.77 11.46
CA ASN A 269 7.42 -33.78 12.64
C ASN A 269 6.55 -35.03 12.75
N THR A 270 6.14 -35.63 11.62
CA THR A 270 5.23 -36.77 11.59
C THR A 270 5.90 -38.08 11.18
N GLY A 271 7.04 -38.02 10.49
CA GLY A 271 7.67 -39.17 9.83
C GLY A 271 7.02 -39.56 8.50
N ASP A 272 5.87 -38.97 8.15
CA ASP A 272 5.16 -39.24 6.90
C ASP A 272 5.74 -38.43 5.74
N THR A 273 5.64 -38.96 4.52
CA THR A 273 6.09 -38.27 3.31
C THR A 273 4.92 -37.89 2.42
N MET A 274 5.00 -36.71 1.80
CA MET A 274 4.00 -36.32 0.81
C MET A 274 4.18 -37.11 -0.48
N SER A 275 3.12 -37.74 -0.93
CA SER A 275 3.06 -38.42 -2.22
C SER A 275 3.00 -37.43 -3.38
N HIS A 276 3.52 -37.81 -4.55
CA HIS A 276 3.52 -36.95 -5.74
C HIS A 276 2.10 -36.52 -6.16
N TRP A 277 1.12 -37.40 -6.01
CA TRP A 277 -0.27 -37.09 -6.35
C TRP A 277 -0.90 -36.04 -5.40
N GLN A 278 -0.50 -35.97 -4.13
CA GLN A 278 -0.97 -34.97 -3.17
C GLN A 278 -0.51 -33.57 -3.57
N ARG A 279 0.77 -33.43 -3.97
CA ARG A 279 1.31 -32.16 -4.50
C ARG A 279 0.55 -31.69 -5.73
N ARG A 280 0.26 -32.61 -6.67
CA ARG A 280 -0.53 -32.30 -7.88
C ARG A 280 -1.97 -31.93 -7.56
N LEU A 281 -2.58 -32.60 -6.58
CA LEU A 281 -3.95 -32.30 -6.14
C LEU A 281 -4.04 -30.90 -5.54
N MET A 282 -3.10 -30.55 -4.64
CA MET A 282 -3.02 -29.23 -4.05
C MET A 282 -2.83 -28.14 -5.11
N ALA A 283 -1.87 -28.31 -6.03
CA ALA A 283 -1.66 -27.36 -7.13
C ALA A 283 -2.89 -27.21 -8.03
N LYS A 284 -3.60 -28.31 -8.33
CA LYS A 284 -4.84 -28.28 -9.10
C LYS A 284 -5.96 -27.55 -8.34
N TYR A 285 -6.09 -27.81 -7.04
CA TYR A 285 -7.07 -27.17 -6.17
C TYR A 285 -6.83 -25.66 -6.10
N THR A 286 -5.61 -25.22 -5.75
CA THR A 286 -5.25 -23.80 -5.67
C THR A 286 -5.47 -23.08 -7.01
N ARG A 287 -5.06 -23.68 -8.13
CA ARG A 287 -5.30 -23.13 -9.47
C ARG A 287 -6.80 -22.96 -9.76
N ASN A 288 -7.61 -23.95 -9.39
CA ASN A 288 -9.04 -23.88 -9.63
C ASN A 288 -9.72 -22.85 -8.71
N LEU A 289 -9.29 -22.75 -7.46
CA LEU A 289 -9.78 -21.74 -6.51
C LEU A 289 -9.51 -20.33 -7.02
N ALA A 290 -8.28 -20.07 -7.50
CA ALA A 290 -7.87 -18.79 -8.08
C ALA A 290 -8.61 -18.40 -9.38
N ARG A 291 -9.42 -19.29 -9.97
CA ARG A 291 -10.26 -18.99 -11.15
C ARG A 291 -11.70 -18.59 -10.80
N ILE A 292 -12.13 -18.84 -9.57
CA ILE A 292 -13.51 -18.62 -9.11
C ILE A 292 -13.59 -17.33 -8.26
N GLN A 293 -12.43 -16.85 -7.77
CA GLN A 293 -12.28 -15.57 -7.07
C GLN A 293 -12.13 -14.41 -8.03
#